data_AF-A0A2H0W5T3-F1
#
_entry.id   AF-A0A2H0W5T3-F1
#
_cell.length_a   1.000
_cell.length_b   1.000
_cell.length_c   1.000
_cell.angle_alpha   90.00
_cell.angle_beta   90.00
_cell.angle_gamma   90.00
#
_symmetry.space_group_name_H-M   'P 1'
#
loop_
_entity.id
_entity.type
_entity.pdbx_description
1 polymer ?
#
loop_
_entity_poly.entity_id
_entity_poly.type
_entity_poly.pdbx_seq_one_letter_code
_entity_poly.pdbx_strand_id
1 'polypeptide(L)'
;MSITKQIKDHIAKLFFGGVSVPRGLYESSEYFRMYGAIHFKYDKTEDCIVAKSSNFKWGTIITEGKDEKELDRNIKDAILTAFEIPSSYSKEASIARVGSRKNNQEYAIAK
;
A
#
# COMPACT_ATOMS: atom_id res chain seq x y z
N MET A 1 33.94 -5.19 -8.71
CA MET A 1 32.53 -5.43 -9.09
C MET A 1 32.03 -6.61 -8.28
N SER A 2 31.05 -6.39 -7.40
CA SER A 2 30.70 -7.33 -6.32
C SER A 2 29.62 -8.33 -6.75
N ILE A 3 29.79 -9.57 -6.31
CA ILE A 3 28.97 -10.78 -6.55
C ILE A 3 27.48 -10.58 -6.18
N THR A 4 27.16 -9.56 -5.39
CA THR A 4 25.80 -9.21 -4.97
C THR A 4 24.88 -8.70 -6.10
N LYS A 5 25.42 -8.18 -7.21
CA LYS A 5 24.58 -7.73 -8.34
C LYS A 5 24.06 -8.89 -9.21
N GLN A 6 24.77 -10.01 -9.29
CA GLN A 6 24.40 -11.11 -10.19
C GLN A 6 23.31 -12.03 -9.60
N ILE A 7 23.14 -12.06 -8.28
CA ILE A 7 22.10 -12.87 -7.64
C ILE A 7 20.71 -12.24 -7.84
N LYS A 8 20.59 -10.89 -7.87
CA LYS A 8 19.32 -10.22 -8.18
C LYS A 8 18.82 -10.53 -9.60
N ASP A 9 19.73 -10.59 -10.57
CA ASP A 9 19.37 -10.85 -11.97
C ASP A 9 18.95 -12.30 -12.22
N HIS A 10 19.52 -13.27 -11.48
CA HIS A 10 19.11 -14.68 -11.60
C HIS A 10 17.80 -15.00 -10.88
N ILE A 11 17.45 -14.26 -9.82
CA ILE A 11 16.11 -14.33 -9.21
C ILE A 11 15.08 -13.72 -10.17
N ALA A 12 15.38 -12.56 -10.77
CA ALA A 12 14.49 -11.96 -11.76
C ALA A 12 14.17 -12.93 -12.91
N LYS A 13 15.18 -13.63 -13.47
CA LYS A 13 14.94 -14.57 -14.58
C LYS A 13 14.20 -15.86 -14.21
N LEU A 14 14.11 -16.24 -12.93
CA LEU A 14 13.40 -17.46 -12.49
C LEU A 14 11.91 -17.21 -12.16
N PHE A 15 11.53 -15.97 -11.82
CA PHE A 15 10.13 -15.60 -11.53
C PHE A 15 9.33 -15.18 -12.79
N PHE A 16 10.00 -14.79 -13.88
CA PHE A 16 9.37 -14.46 -15.17
C PHE A 16 9.07 -15.69 -16.04
N GLY A 17 8.55 -16.76 -15.44
CA GLY A 17 8.26 -18.04 -16.10
C GLY A 17 6.80 -18.51 -16.08
N GLY A 18 5.87 -17.73 -15.50
CA GLY A 18 4.44 -18.08 -15.52
C GLY A 18 3.64 -17.40 -14.42
N VAL A 19 2.95 -16.32 -14.78
CA VAL A 19 1.80 -15.67 -14.13
C VAL A 19 1.42 -16.21 -12.73
N SER A 20 2.22 -15.91 -11.70
CA SER A 20 1.73 -15.97 -10.32
C SER A 20 1.38 -14.55 -9.89
N VAL A 21 0.11 -14.20 -10.00
CA VAL A 21 -0.41 -12.97 -9.41
C VAL A 21 -0.06 -12.99 -7.92
N PRO A 22 0.56 -11.94 -7.35
CA PRO A 22 0.85 -11.87 -5.94
C PRO A 22 -0.41 -12.21 -5.13
N ARG A 23 -0.31 -13.18 -4.22
CA ARG A 23 -1.41 -13.59 -3.35
C ARG A 23 -2.05 -12.38 -2.63
N GLY A 24 -1.23 -11.39 -2.29
CA GLY A 24 -1.64 -10.11 -1.75
C GLY A 24 -2.69 -9.34 -2.54
N LEU A 25 -2.73 -9.45 -3.87
CA LEU A 25 -3.76 -8.79 -4.69
C LEU A 25 -5.14 -9.41 -4.46
N TYR A 26 -5.19 -10.74 -4.32
CA TYR A 26 -6.43 -11.43 -3.98
C TYR A 26 -6.84 -11.13 -2.54
N GLU A 27 -5.89 -11.18 -1.60
CA GLU A 27 -6.14 -10.93 -0.17
C GLU A 27 -6.57 -9.50 0.11
N SER A 28 -5.98 -8.52 -0.56
CA SER A 28 -6.44 -7.13 -0.49
C SER A 28 -7.86 -7.00 -1.02
N SER A 29 -8.18 -7.61 -2.17
CA SER A 29 -9.53 -7.60 -2.71
C SER A 29 -10.56 -8.19 -1.75
N GLU A 30 -10.27 -9.36 -1.19
CA GLU A 30 -11.12 -10.01 -0.18
C GLU A 30 -11.23 -9.16 1.10
N TYR A 31 -10.12 -8.59 1.58
CA TYR A 31 -10.11 -7.72 2.75
C TYR A 31 -11.04 -6.53 2.55
N PHE A 32 -10.88 -5.77 1.45
CA PHE A 32 -11.70 -4.59 1.19
C PHE A 32 -13.16 -4.97 0.93
N ARG A 33 -13.44 -6.17 0.42
CA ARG A 33 -14.81 -6.70 0.29
C ARG A 33 -15.45 -7.02 1.63
N MET A 34 -14.71 -7.60 2.57
CA MET A 34 -15.23 -8.02 3.88
C MET A 34 -15.29 -6.86 4.88
N TYR A 35 -14.29 -5.99 4.89
CA TYR A 35 -14.10 -4.97 5.93
C TYR A 35 -14.29 -3.52 5.43
N GLY A 36 -14.39 -3.33 4.13
CA GLY A 36 -14.52 -2.00 3.52
C GLY A 36 -13.22 -1.19 3.55
N ALA A 37 -13.36 0.13 3.39
CA ALA A 37 -12.24 1.05 3.32
C ALA A 37 -11.45 1.15 4.63
N ILE A 38 -10.15 1.37 4.53
CA ILE A 38 -9.27 1.65 5.68
C ILE A 38 -9.31 3.15 5.96
N HIS A 39 -9.73 3.51 7.17
CA HIS A 39 -9.80 4.87 7.67
C HIS A 39 -8.51 5.22 8.40
N PHE A 40 -7.89 6.31 7.98
CA PHE A 40 -6.75 6.91 8.63
C PHE A 40 -7.19 8.13 9.44
N LYS A 41 -6.47 8.39 10.53
CA LYS A 41 -6.52 9.65 11.28
C LYS A 41 -5.22 10.38 11.01
N TYR A 42 -5.32 11.61 10.54
CA TYR A 42 -4.15 12.46 10.31
C TYR A 42 -3.91 13.34 11.52
N ASP A 43 -2.67 13.32 11.99
CA ASP A 43 -2.16 14.21 13.03
C ASP A 43 -1.05 15.05 12.41
N LYS A 44 -1.13 16.37 12.61
CA LYS A 44 -0.17 17.30 12.00
C LYS A 44 0.79 17.77 13.08
N THR A 45 2.05 17.41 12.90
CA THR A 45 3.15 17.89 13.75
C THR A 45 3.81 19.11 13.09
N GLU A 46 4.79 19.71 13.77
CA GLU A 46 5.53 20.87 13.25
C GLU A 46 6.24 20.56 11.91
N ASP A 47 6.74 19.34 11.75
CA ASP A 47 7.61 18.95 10.62
C ASP A 47 6.94 18.02 9.60
N CYS A 48 5.96 17.21 10.02
CA CYS A 48 5.32 16.21 9.16
C CYS A 48 3.85 15.97 9.51
N ILE A 49 3.14 15.33 8.58
CA ILE A 49 1.79 14.82 8.77
C ILE A 49 1.90 13.31 9.02
N VAL A 50 1.39 12.84 10.16
CA VAL A 50 1.34 11.42 10.53
C VAL A 50 -0.05 10.88 10.25
N ALA A 51 -0.16 9.75 9.57
CA ALA A 51 -1.40 9.02 9.35
C ALA A 51 -1.38 7.69 10.11
N LYS A 52 -2.43 7.44 10.89
CA LYS A 52 -2.62 6.19 11.63
C LYS A 52 -3.94 5.54 11.25
N SER A 53 -3.90 4.27 10.85
CA SER A 53 -5.14 3.53 10.56
C SER A 53 -5.92 3.26 11.86
N SER A 54 -7.24 3.35 11.76
CA SER A 54 -8.17 3.25 12.89
C SER A 54 -9.01 1.98 12.89
N ASN A 55 -9.18 1.36 11.71
CA ASN A 55 -10.05 0.21 11.50
C ASN A 55 -9.38 -0.93 10.70
N PHE A 56 -8.05 -0.90 10.55
CA PHE A 56 -7.32 -1.97 9.88
C PHE A 56 -7.34 -3.24 10.75
N LYS A 57 -7.82 -4.38 10.22
CA LYS A 57 -8.06 -5.59 11.04
C LYS A 57 -6.80 -6.42 11.29
N TRP A 58 -5.79 -6.29 10.46
CA TRP A 58 -4.55 -7.07 10.59
C TRP A 58 -3.45 -6.33 11.34
N GLY A 59 -3.79 -5.23 12.02
CA GLY A 59 -2.86 -4.46 12.85
C GLY A 59 -3.13 -2.96 12.76
N THR A 60 -2.07 -2.17 12.71
CA THR A 60 -2.16 -0.73 12.55
C THR A 60 -1.10 -0.28 11.56
N ILE A 61 -1.53 0.49 10.57
CA ILE A 61 -0.65 1.12 9.59
C ILE A 61 -0.35 2.52 10.11
N ILE A 62 0.92 2.84 10.28
CA ILE A 62 1.39 4.16 10.70
C ILE A 62 2.39 4.63 9.65
N THR A 63 2.14 5.80 9.08
CA THR A 63 2.99 6.41 8.05
C THR A 63 3.09 7.91 8.30
N GLU A 64 4.14 8.54 7.79
CA GLU A 64 4.31 9.98 7.83
C GLU A 64 4.68 10.53 6.45
N GLY A 65 4.49 11.83 6.25
CA GLY A 65 4.93 12.54 5.05
C GLY A 65 5.05 14.04 5.32
N LYS A 66 5.96 14.72 4.62
CA LYS A 66 6.18 16.17 4.80
C LYS A 66 5.04 16.99 4.24
N ASP A 67 4.35 16.46 3.23
CA ASP A 67 3.18 17.05 2.62
C ASP A 67 2.09 15.99 2.34
N GLU A 68 0.90 16.43 1.94
CA GLU A 68 -0.22 15.53 1.67
C GLU A 68 0.03 14.56 0.50
N LYS A 69 0.87 14.93 -0.48
CA LYS A 69 1.19 14.08 -1.64
C LYS A 69 2.14 12.97 -1.24
N GLU A 70 3.17 13.29 -0.47
CA GLU A 70 4.11 12.33 0.10
C GLU A 70 3.38 11.39 1.05
N LEU A 71 2.52 11.93 1.92
CA LEU A 71 1.70 11.12 2.81
C LEU A 71 0.79 10.15 2.04
N ASP A 72 0.10 10.62 0.99
CA ASP A 72 -0.76 9.76 0.17
C ASP A 72 0.01 8.60 -0.48
N ARG A 73 1.22 8.89 -0.99
CA ARG A 73 2.10 7.88 -1.55
C ARG A 73 2.53 6.87 -0.48
N ASN A 74 2.93 7.35 0.69
CA ASN A 74 3.41 6.50 1.79
C ASN A 74 2.29 5.63 2.35
N ILE A 75 1.05 6.15 2.45
CA ILE A 75 -0.12 5.35 2.84
C ILE A 75 -0.34 4.21 1.83
N LYS A 76 -0.35 4.51 0.53
CA LYS A 76 -0.54 3.46 -0.50
C LYS A 76 0.56 2.41 -0.44
N ASP A 77 1.81 2.83 -0.30
CA ASP A 77 2.96 1.91 -0.20
C ASP A 77 2.91 1.05 1.06
N ALA A 78 2.50 1.62 2.19
CA ALA A 78 2.31 0.87 3.43
C ALA A 78 1.14 -0.11 3.35
N ILE A 79 0.05 0.24 2.67
CA ILE A 79 -1.04 -0.70 2.39
C ILE A 79 -0.51 -1.84 1.52
N LEU A 80 0.17 -1.54 0.40
CA LEU A 80 0.77 -2.56 -0.47
C LEU A 80 1.71 -3.49 0.32
N THR A 81 2.55 -2.92 1.18
CA THR A 81 3.47 -3.66 2.04
C THR A 81 2.73 -4.55 3.04
N ALA A 82 1.66 -4.06 3.66
CA ALA A 82 0.84 -4.84 4.59
C ALA A 82 0.16 -6.05 3.92
N PHE A 83 -0.09 -5.98 2.61
CA PHE A 83 -0.61 -7.08 1.80
C PHE A 83 0.50 -7.85 1.06
N GLU A 84 1.78 -7.58 1.33
CA GLU A 84 2.92 -8.21 0.62
C GLU A 84 2.86 -8.06 -0.91
N ILE A 85 2.27 -6.96 -1.40
CA ILE A 85 2.14 -6.66 -2.82
C ILE A 85 3.38 -5.85 -3.26
N PRO A 86 4.18 -6.34 -4.22
CA PRO A 86 5.28 -5.56 -4.77
C PRO A 86 4.77 -4.28 -5.43
N SER A 87 5.48 -3.16 -5.29
CA SER A 87 5.04 -1.86 -5.83
C SER A 87 4.85 -1.87 -7.37
N SER A 88 5.43 -2.83 -8.09
CA SER A 88 5.18 -3.05 -9.53
C SER A 88 3.72 -3.37 -9.85
N TYR A 89 2.99 -3.94 -8.89
CA TYR A 89 1.57 -4.29 -8.99
C TYR A 89 0.64 -3.21 -8.39
N SER A 90 1.17 -2.02 -8.12
CA SER A 90 0.38 -0.91 -7.55
C SER A 90 -0.79 -0.48 -8.44
N LYS A 91 -0.64 -0.61 -9.76
CA LYS A 91 -1.72 -0.32 -10.72
C LYS A 91 -2.81 -1.37 -10.67
N GLU A 92 -2.45 -2.63 -10.49
CA GLU A 92 -3.35 -3.78 -10.42
C GLU A 92 -4.09 -3.84 -9.07
N ALA A 93 -3.44 -3.37 -7.99
CA ALA A 93 -4.07 -3.23 -6.69
C ALA A 93 -5.12 -2.11 -6.65
N SER A 94 -5.02 -1.11 -7.54
CA SER A 94 -5.92 0.05 -7.66
C SER A 94 -6.27 0.72 -6.34
N ILE A 95 -5.34 0.77 -5.37
CA ILE A 95 -5.59 1.39 -4.07
C ILE A 95 -5.62 2.91 -4.25
N ALA A 96 -6.75 3.52 -3.91
CA ALA A 96 -6.96 4.95 -4.00
C ALA A 96 -7.63 5.48 -2.74
N ARG A 97 -7.45 6.78 -2.50
CA ARG A 97 -8.26 7.49 -1.51
C ARG A 97 -9.70 7.54 -2.02
N VAL A 98 -10.65 7.05 -1.23
CA VAL A 98 -12.08 6.99 -1.54
C VAL A 98 -12.85 7.96 -0.65
N GLY A 99 -13.93 8.53 -1.20
CA GLY A 99 -14.77 9.52 -0.50
C GLY A 99 -14.69 10.92 -1.11
N SER A 100 -15.86 11.52 -1.36
CA SER A 100 -15.99 12.80 -2.08
C SER A 100 -15.71 14.04 -1.22
N ARG A 101 -15.55 13.88 0.10
CA ARG A 101 -15.26 15.01 0.99
C ARG A 101 -13.75 15.17 1.15
N LYS A 102 -13.28 16.43 1.11
CA LYS A 102 -11.88 16.81 1.38
C LYS A 102 -11.29 16.24 2.68
N ASN A 103 -12.13 15.80 3.62
CA ASN A 103 -11.73 15.23 4.90
C ASN A 103 -11.81 13.69 4.97
N ASN A 104 -12.21 13.00 3.89
CA ASN A 104 -12.23 11.55 3.89
C ASN A 104 -10.80 11.03 3.75
N GLN A 105 -10.30 10.46 4.84
CA GLN A 105 -8.97 9.84 4.98
C GLN A 105 -9.11 8.32 4.79
N GLU A 106 -9.95 7.92 3.83
CA GLU A 106 -10.34 6.54 3.58
C GLU A 106 -9.62 6.01 2.34
N TYR A 107 -9.12 4.78 2.41
CA TYR A 107 -8.43 4.12 1.30
C TYR A 107 -9.10 2.79 1.00
N ALA A 108 -9.38 2.53 -0.28
CA ALA A 108 -9.93 1.28 -0.75
C ALA A 108 -9.47 0.99 -2.19
N ILE A 109 -9.86 -0.17 -2.72
CA ILE A 109 -9.68 -0.50 -4.14
C ILE A 109 -10.69 0.33 -4.94
N ALA A 110 -10.18 1.24 -5.77
CA ALA A 110 -10.97 1.94 -6.78
C ALA A 110 -11.12 1.02 -8.00
N LYS A 111 -12.29 0.40 -8.11
CA LYS A 111 -12.68 -0.42 -9.27
C LYS A 111 -13.28 0.44 -10.37
#